data_AF-A0A084SKQ9-F1
#
_entry.id   AF-A0A084SKQ9-F1
#
_cell.length_a   1.000
_cell.length_b   1.000
_cell.length_c   1.000
_cell.angle_alpha   90.00
_cell.angle_beta   90.00
_cell.angle_gamma   90.00
#
_symmetry.space_group_name_H-M   'P 1'
#
loop_
_entity.id
_entity.type
_entity.pdbx_description
1 polymer ?
#
loop_
_entity_poly.entity_id
_entity_poly.type
_entity_poly.pdbx_seq_one_letter_code
_entity_poly.pdbx_strand_id
1 'polypeptide(L)' 'MLLELSAVEARELKEVLDSSLRKLLDEIAHADHRAYREMLQARYARLEQLNHRLGTSVESDQVYA' A
#
# COMPACT_ATOMS: atom_id res chain seq x y z
N MET A 1 -16.54 6.66 -10.83
CA MET A 1 -16.88 5.22 -10.77
C MET A 1 -16.35 4.70 -9.45
N LEU A 2 -17.22 4.23 -8.54
CA LEU A 2 -16.78 3.52 -7.34
C LEU A 2 -16.47 2.08 -7.78
N LEU A 3 -15.22 1.64 -7.64
CA LEU A 3 -14.90 0.22 -7.75
C LEU A 3 -15.21 -0.41 -6.40
N GLU A 4 -16.15 -1.34 -6.40
CA GLU A 4 -16.32 -2.27 -5.28
C GLU A 4 -15.39 -3.46 -5.52
N LEU A 5 -14.51 -3.71 -4.56
CA LEU A 5 -13.64 -4.87 -4.55
C LEU A 5 -14.35 -5.97 -3.79
N SER A 6 -14.36 -7.19 -4.33
CA SER A 6 -14.69 -8.35 -3.52
C SER A 6 -13.68 -8.52 -2.38
N ALA A 7 -14.06 -9.24 -1.32
CA ALA A 7 -13.16 -9.51 -0.21
C ALA A 7 -11.86 -10.22 -0.63
N VAL A 8 -11.91 -11.04 -1.69
CA VAL A 8 -10.73 -11.72 -2.26
C VAL A 8 -9.82 -10.70 -2.97
N GLU A 9 -10.37 -9.89 -3.87
CA GLU A 9 -9.61 -8.86 -4.59
C GLU A 9 -8.99 -7.83 -3.62
N ALA A 10 -9.70 -7.48 -2.55
CA ALA A 10 -9.21 -6.57 -1.54
C ALA A 10 -8.03 -7.16 -0.74
N ARG A 11 -8.05 -8.47 -0.46
CA ARG A 11 -6.92 -9.16 0.17
C ARG A 11 -5.72 -9.26 -0.76
N GLU A 12 -5.94 -9.65 -2.01
CA GLU A 12 -4.87 -9.72 -3.03
C GLU A 12 -4.22 -8.35 -3.24
N LEU A 13 -5.03 -7.29 -3.34
CA LEU A 13 -4.52 -5.92 -3.45
C LEU A 13 -3.69 -5.52 -2.22
N LYS A 14 -4.11 -5.91 -1.01
CA LYS A 14 -3.36 -5.66 0.23
C LYS A 14 -2.00 -6.34 0.20
N GLU A 15 -1.95 -7.61 -0.21
CA GLU A 15 -0.68 -8.35 -0.33
C GLU A 15 0.28 -7.72 -1.35
N VAL A 16 -0.25 -7.28 -2.50
CA VAL A 16 0.53 -6.58 -3.54
C VAL A 16 1.06 -5.25 -3.04
N LEU A 17 0.26 -4.49 -2.28
CA LEU A 17 0.66 -3.23 -1.68
C LEU A 17 1.75 -3.43 -0.62
N ASP A 18 1.57 -4.40 0.28
CA ASP A 18 2.56 -4.74 1.31
C ASP A 18 3.91 -5.15 0.68
N SER A 19 3.88 -5.94 -0.39
CA SER A 19 5.09 -6.31 -1.15
C SER A 19 5.76 -5.09 -1.79
N SER A 20 4.96 -4.20 -2.38
CA SER A 20 5.46 -2.98 -3.02
C SER A 20 6.05 -1.99 -2.01
N LEU A 21 5.44 -1.85 -0.82
CA LEU A 21 5.95 -1.01 0.26
C LEU A 21 7.30 -1.52 0.77
N ARG A 22 7.48 -2.83 0.92
CA ARG A 22 8.77 -3.43 1.31
C ARG A 22 9.85 -3.15 0.27
N LYS A 23 9.55 -3.31 -1.02
CA LYS A 23 10.49 -3.00 -2.11
C LYS A 23 10.88 -1.52 -2.13
N LEU A 24 9.92 -0.62 -1.87
CA LEU A 24 10.21 0.81 -1.80
C LEU A 24 11.10 1.16 -0.60
N LEU A 25 10.91 0.53 0.55
CA LEU A 25 11.80 0.74 1.70
C LEU A 25 13.24 0.30 1.39
N ASP A 26 13.38 -0.85 0.74
CA ASP A 26 14.68 -1.35 0.28
C ASP A 26 15.34 -0.36 -0.70
N GLU A 27 14.58 0.12 -1.67
CA GLU A 27 15.06 1.10 -2.65
C GLU A 27 15.44 2.45 -2.00
N ILE A 28 14.65 2.93 -1.03
CA ILE A 28 14.96 4.15 -0.26
C ILE A 28 16.27 3.99 0.52
N ALA A 29 16.49 2.82 1.12
CA ALA A 29 17.69 2.52 1.89
C ALA A 29 18.96 2.56 1.02
N HIS A 30 18.84 2.15 -0.24
CA HIS A 30 19.95 2.12 -1.21
C HIS A 30 20.02 3.37 -2.12
N ALA A 31 19.12 4.34 -1.95
CA ALA A 31 19.09 5.55 -2.78
C ALA A 31 20.12 6.59 -2.31
N ASP A 32 21.23 6.74 -3.03
CA ASP A 32 22.29 7.71 -2.70
C ASP A 32 21.94 9.16 -3.08
N HIS A 33 21.08 9.36 -4.09
CA HIS A 33 20.68 10.68 -4.55
C HIS A 33 19.52 11.25 -3.72
N ARG A 34 19.74 12.36 -3.01
CA ARG A 34 18.74 12.98 -2.11
C ARG A 34 17.38 13.20 -2.76
N ALA A 35 17.33 13.84 -3.92
CA ALA A 35 16.04 14.12 -4.58
C ALA A 35 15.31 12.83 -5.01
N TYR A 36 16.07 11.77 -5.33
CA TYR A 36 15.50 10.48 -5.69
C TYR A 36 14.88 9.82 -4.45
N ARG A 37 15.62 9.84 -3.33
CA ARG A 37 15.15 9.36 -2.03
C ARG A 37 13.88 10.08 -1.57
N GLU A 38 13.81 11.41 -1.71
CA GLU A 38 12.62 12.20 -1.38
C GLU A 38 11.42 11.82 -2.26
N MET A 39 11.63 11.59 -3.56
CA MET A 39 10.59 11.10 -4.47
C MET A 39 10.06 9.73 -4.04
N LEU A 40 10.96 8.80 -3.69
CA LEU A 40 10.58 7.46 -3.21
C LEU A 40 9.82 7.52 -1.89
N GLN A 41 10.23 8.36 -0.94
CA GLN A 41 9.52 8.57 0.32
C GLN A 41 8.11 9.12 0.10
N ALA A 42 7.94 10.09 -0.81
CA ALA A 42 6.63 10.62 -1.17
C ALA A 42 5.73 9.58 -1.85
N ARG A 43 6.31 8.62 -2.57
CA ARG A 43 5.59 7.47 -3.14
C ARG A 43 5.20 6.47 -2.05
N TYR A 44 6.11 6.16 -1.14
CA TYR A 44 5.86 5.28 0.00
C TYR A 44 4.68 5.79 0.83
N ALA A 45 4.70 7.06 1.25
CA ALA A 45 3.65 7.65 2.08
C ALA A 45 2.26 7.56 1.43
N ARG A 46 2.17 7.79 0.11
CA ARG A 46 0.91 7.65 -0.65
C ARG A 46 0.39 6.21 -0.66
N LEU A 47 1.27 5.23 -0.82
CA LEU A 47 0.89 3.81 -0.84
C LEU A 47 0.57 3.30 0.57
N GLU A 48 1.27 3.77 1.59
CA GLU A 48 0.99 3.42 3.00
C GLU A 48 -0.39 3.92 3.42
N GLN A 49 -0.75 5.15 3.03
CA GLN A 49 -2.09 5.69 3.26
C GLN A 49 -3.17 4.85 2.57
N LEU A 50 -2.92 4.39 1.34
CA LEU A 50 -3.83 3.53 0.61
C LEU A 50 -3.95 2.15 1.28
N ASN A 51 -2.84 1.58 1.74
CA ASN A 51 -2.81 0.29 2.45
C ASN A 51 -3.60 0.33 3.76
N HIS A 52 -3.48 1.42 4.54
CA HIS A 52 -4.26 1.61 5.75
C HIS A 52 -5.77 1.66 5.47
N ARG A 53 -6.18 2.45 4.47
CA ARG A 53 -7.60 2.57 4.07
C ARG A 53 -8.16 1.22 3.60
N LEU A 54 -7.38 0.46 2.84
CA LEU A 54 -7.77 -0.88 2.41
C LEU A 54 -7.88 -1.84 3.61
N GLY A 55 -6.96 -1.76 4.57
CA GLY A 55 -7.00 -2.53 5.82
C GLY A 55 -8.29 -2.32 6.60
N THR A 56 -8.67 -1.07 6.86
CA THR A 56 -9.94 -0.75 7.56
C THR A 56 -11.16 -1.27 6.80
N SER A 57 -11.14 -1.20 5.46
CA SER A 57 -12.23 -1.71 4.63
C SER A 57 -12.36 -3.23 4.69
N VAL A 58 -11.24 -3.96 4.60
CA VAL A 58 -11.21 -5.43 4.64
C VAL A 58 -11.58 -5.97 6.02
N GLU A 59 -11.13 -5.32 7.09
CA GLU A 59 -11.49 -5.70 8.46
C GLU A 59 -12.98 -5.48 8.74
N SER A 60 -13.55 -4.39 8.22
CA SER A 60 -14.99 -4.12 8.36
C SER A 60 -15.84 -5.19 7.67
N ASP A 61 -15.44 -5.64 6.48
CA ASP A 61 -16.15 -6.69 5.74
C ASP A 61 -16.09 -8.06 6.44
N GLN A 62 -15.01 -8.35 7.16
CA GLN A 62 -14.86 -9.60 7.93
C GLN A 62 -15.70 -9.64 9.21
N VAL A 63 -16.08 -8.49 9.77
CA VAL A 63 -16.91 -8.43 10.99
C VAL A 63 -18.39 -8.70 10.68
N TYR A 64 -18.82 -8.54 9.42
CA TYR A 64 -20.21 -8.71 8.99
C TYR A 64 -20.47 -9.96 8.13
N ALA A 65 -19.45 -10.79 7.85
CA ALA A 65 -19.54 -12.05 7.11
C ALA A 65 -19.52 -13.27 8.04
#